data_AF-A0A7Z0PYA2-F1
#
_entry.id   AF-A0A7Z0PYA2-F1
#
_cell.length_a   1.000
_cell.length_b   1.000
_cell.length_c   1.000
_cell.angle_alpha   90.00
_cell.angle_beta   90.00
_cell.angle_gamma   90.00
#
_symmetry.space_group_name_H-M   'P 1'
#
loop_
_entity.id
_entity.type
_entity.pdbx_description
1 polymer ?
#
loop_
_entity_poly.entity_id
_entity_poly.type
_entity_poly.pdbx_seq_one_letter_code
_entity_poly.pdbx_strand_id
1 'polypeptide(L)'
;MGFTIGGMREIRSGTRSGARVGVRRRGRSSDCTAVAEFTGLWGWDVVPGARVAAGGGDCSCGRAECAEPGAHPLEFASEVRAGSALDDVP
;
A
#
# COMPACT_ATOMS: atom_id res chain seq x y z
N MET A 1 40.22 -25.57 -25.58
CA MET A 1 40.12 -24.27 -24.86
C MET A 1 38.87 -24.34 -24.00
N GLY A 2 39.02 -24.74 -22.74
CA GLY A 2 37.90 -24.97 -21.80
C GLY A 2 37.94 -23.91 -20.70
N PHE A 3 36.87 -23.13 -20.58
CA PHE A 3 36.72 -22.10 -19.55
C PHE A 3 35.71 -22.62 -18.52
N THR A 4 36.14 -22.67 -17.27
CA THR A 4 35.41 -23.09 -16.08
C THR A 4 34.32 -22.07 -15.71
N ILE A 5 33.06 -22.50 -15.66
CA ILE A 5 31.98 -21.72 -15.03
C ILE A 5 31.99 -22.05 -13.53
N GLY A 6 32.76 -21.28 -12.77
CA GLY A 6 32.59 -21.17 -11.33
C GLY A 6 31.61 -20.04 -11.04
N GLY A 7 30.54 -20.31 -10.27
CA GLY A 7 29.76 -19.20 -9.69
C GLY A 7 28.30 -19.42 -9.33
N MET A 8 27.80 -20.64 -9.11
CA MET A 8 26.44 -20.83 -8.57
C MET A 8 26.37 -20.56 -7.05
N ARG A 9 26.77 -19.36 -6.59
CA ARG A 9 26.66 -19.01 -5.16
C ARG A 9 26.45 -17.53 -4.85
N GLU A 10 25.79 -16.79 -5.75
CA GLU A 10 25.44 -15.38 -5.51
C GLU A 10 23.93 -15.09 -5.45
N ILE A 11 23.06 -16.10 -5.59
CA ILE A 11 21.60 -15.88 -5.65
C ILE A 11 20.88 -15.88 -4.29
N ARG A 12 21.56 -15.95 -3.13
CA ARG A 12 20.82 -15.97 -1.86
C ARG A 12 21.57 -15.53 -0.60
N SER A 13 21.96 -14.26 -0.45
CA SER A 13 21.97 -13.67 0.91
C SER A 13 22.13 -12.15 1.01
N GLY A 14 22.17 -11.42 -0.11
CA GLY A 14 22.25 -9.95 -0.09
C GLY A 14 20.95 -9.22 0.29
N THR A 15 19.86 -9.90 0.67
CA THR A 15 18.55 -9.27 0.96
C THR A 15 18.27 -9.10 2.45
N ARG A 16 19.28 -8.74 3.24
CA ARG A 16 19.09 -8.18 4.59
C ARG A 16 19.57 -6.74 4.63
N SER A 17 18.73 -5.82 4.12
CA SER A 17 18.63 -4.37 4.42
C SER A 17 18.28 -3.58 3.15
N GLY A 18 17.01 -3.53 2.76
CA GLY A 18 16.61 -2.76 1.57
C GLY A 18 15.21 -3.10 1.07
N ALA A 19 14.25 -3.24 2.00
CA ALA A 19 12.89 -3.59 1.64
C ALA A 19 12.23 -2.49 0.76
N ARG A 20 12.06 -2.79 -0.53
CA ARG A 20 10.83 -2.54 -1.31
C ARG A 20 10.30 -1.10 -1.35
N VAL A 21 11.15 -0.09 -1.25
CA VAL A 21 10.71 1.33 -1.26
C VAL A 21 10.07 1.75 -2.61
N GLY A 22 10.36 1.04 -3.71
CA GLY A 22 9.88 1.39 -5.07
C GLY A 22 8.74 0.55 -5.65
N VAL A 23 8.49 -0.68 -5.14
CA VAL A 23 7.37 -1.53 -5.59
C VAL A 23 6.07 -1.12 -4.90
N ARG A 24 6.13 -0.87 -3.58
CA ARG A 24 4.97 -0.47 -2.78
C ARG A 24 4.42 0.90 -3.17
N ARG A 25 5.29 1.84 -3.54
CA ARG A 25 4.88 3.18 -4.01
C ARG A 25 4.13 3.11 -5.34
N ARG A 26 4.58 2.24 -6.26
CA ARG A 26 3.88 2.02 -7.54
C ARG A 26 2.52 1.37 -7.35
N GLY A 27 2.39 0.42 -6.42
CA GLY A 27 1.10 -0.16 -6.05
C GLY A 27 0.11 0.88 -5.49
N ARG A 28 0.56 1.76 -4.59
CA ARG A 28 -0.32 2.75 -3.94
C ARG A 28 -0.92 3.78 -4.92
N SER A 29 -0.14 4.24 -5.89
CA SER A 29 -0.66 5.12 -6.95
C SER A 29 -1.73 4.40 -7.77
N SER A 30 -1.51 3.11 -8.08
CA SER A 30 -2.48 2.29 -8.82
C SER A 30 -3.77 2.07 -8.05
N ASP A 31 -3.69 1.92 -6.72
CA ASP A 31 -4.85 1.76 -5.83
C ASP A 31 -5.69 3.04 -5.78
N CYS A 32 -5.05 4.21 -5.57
CA CYS A 32 -5.74 5.50 -5.59
C CYS A 32 -6.39 5.80 -6.95
N THR A 33 -5.70 5.48 -8.06
CA THR A 33 -6.28 5.63 -9.41
C THR A 33 -7.45 4.68 -9.62
N ALA A 34 -7.35 3.41 -9.20
CA ALA A 34 -8.46 2.48 -9.32
C ALA A 34 -9.68 2.94 -8.50
N VAL A 35 -9.49 3.41 -7.27
CA VAL A 35 -10.56 3.96 -6.45
C VAL A 35 -11.17 5.20 -7.13
N ALA A 36 -10.37 6.12 -7.65
CA ALA A 36 -10.88 7.29 -8.36
C ALA A 36 -11.68 6.92 -9.63
N GLU A 37 -11.20 5.96 -10.41
CA GLU A 37 -11.88 5.47 -11.61
C GLU A 37 -13.20 4.78 -11.27
N PHE A 38 -13.21 3.86 -10.29
CA PHE A 38 -14.43 3.16 -9.89
C PHE A 38 -15.46 4.10 -9.25
N THR A 39 -15.03 5.06 -8.42
CA THR A 39 -15.95 6.04 -7.82
C THR A 39 -16.50 7.03 -8.83
N GLY A 40 -15.70 7.44 -9.80
CA GLY A 40 -16.15 8.31 -10.90
C GLY A 40 -17.10 7.60 -11.88
N LEU A 41 -16.84 6.33 -12.20
CA LEU A 41 -17.66 5.57 -13.16
C LEU A 41 -19.02 5.17 -12.59
N TRP A 42 -19.08 4.78 -11.31
CA TRP A 42 -20.29 4.22 -10.69
C TRP A 42 -20.99 5.20 -9.75
N GLY A 43 -20.36 6.32 -9.42
CA GLY A 43 -20.95 7.39 -8.63
C GLY A 43 -21.09 7.07 -7.15
N TRP A 44 -20.20 6.24 -6.59
CA TRP A 44 -20.25 5.82 -5.18
C TRP A 44 -19.24 6.59 -4.33
N ASP A 45 -19.67 6.99 -3.14
CA ASP A 45 -18.81 7.59 -2.12
C ASP A 45 -17.95 6.50 -1.45
N VAL A 46 -16.73 6.84 -1.01
CA VAL A 46 -15.78 5.88 -0.43
C VAL A 46 -15.14 6.42 0.83
N VAL A 47 -15.05 5.56 1.84
CA VAL A 47 -14.37 5.84 3.10
C VAL A 47 -13.01 5.16 3.11
N PRO A 48 -11.90 5.89 3.38
CA PRO A 48 -10.59 5.27 3.50
C PRO A 48 -10.54 4.23 4.63
N GLY A 49 -9.99 3.05 4.34
CA GLY A 49 -9.77 2.01 5.35
C GLY A 49 -8.54 2.30 6.22
N ALA A 50 -8.60 1.88 7.48
CA ALA A 50 -7.43 1.81 8.34
C ALA A 50 -6.42 0.81 7.75
N ARG A 51 -5.14 1.01 8.06
CA ARG A 51 -4.06 0.18 7.52
C ARG A 51 -3.01 -0.14 8.58
N VAL A 52 -2.37 -1.29 8.42
CA VAL A 52 -1.26 -1.73 9.28
C VAL A 52 0.07 -1.35 8.63
N ALA A 53 1.01 -0.83 9.42
CA ALA A 53 2.34 -0.51 8.92
C ALA A 53 3.04 -1.78 8.38
N ALA A 54 3.77 -1.64 7.27
CA ALA A 54 4.47 -2.76 6.64
C ALA A 54 5.48 -3.37 7.63
N GLY A 55 5.25 -4.62 8.02
CA GLY A 55 6.01 -5.29 9.08
C GLY A 55 5.16 -5.73 10.28
N GLY A 56 3.85 -5.49 10.27
CA GLY A 56 2.95 -5.90 11.36
C GLY A 56 2.98 -4.95 12.56
N GLY A 57 3.25 -3.65 12.30
CA GLY A 57 3.30 -2.62 13.33
C GLY A 57 1.92 -2.04 13.67
N ASP A 58 1.91 -0.82 14.19
CA ASP A 58 0.68 -0.17 14.64
C ASP A 58 -0.36 0.03 13.53
N CYS A 59 -1.63 -0.07 13.92
CA CYS A 59 -2.74 0.31 13.06
C CYS A 59 -2.75 1.84 12.92
N SER A 60 -2.98 2.32 11.69
CA SER A 60 -3.05 3.75 11.39
C SER A 60 -4.21 4.45 12.10
N CYS A 61 -5.12 3.72 12.73
CA CYS A 61 -6.18 4.31 13.55
C CYS A 61 -5.68 4.95 14.86
N GLY A 62 -4.42 4.72 15.24
CA GLY A 62 -3.79 5.32 16.42
C GLY A 62 -4.17 4.67 17.75
N ARG A 63 -5.01 3.62 17.75
CA ARG A 63 -5.31 2.81 18.94
C ARG A 63 -4.18 1.83 19.20
N ALA A 64 -3.60 1.87 20.40
CA ALA A 64 -2.51 0.98 20.81
C ALA A 64 -2.90 -0.52 20.76
N GLU A 65 -4.15 -0.83 21.09
CA GLU A 65 -4.70 -2.20 21.09
C GLU A 65 -5.90 -2.28 20.14
N CYS A 66 -5.67 -1.99 18.85
CA CYS A 66 -6.70 -2.12 17.83
C CYS A 66 -7.14 -3.59 17.68
N ALA A 67 -8.41 -3.88 17.94
CA ALA A 67 -8.97 -5.23 17.87
C ALA A 67 -8.99 -5.82 16.44
N GLU A 68 -9.07 -4.94 15.43
CA GLU A 68 -9.21 -5.32 14.02
C GLU A 68 -8.19 -4.55 13.15
N PRO A 69 -6.87 -4.77 13.30
CA PRO A 69 -5.86 -3.97 12.62
C PRO A 69 -6.04 -3.97 11.10
N GLY A 70 -6.38 -2.81 10.53
CA GLY A 70 -6.57 -2.62 9.10
C GLY A 70 -7.89 -3.18 8.52
N ALA A 71 -8.76 -3.75 9.34
CA ALA A 71 -10.05 -4.32 8.92
C ALA A 71 -11.23 -3.41 9.31
N HIS A 72 -11.02 -2.10 9.36
CA HIS A 72 -12.07 -1.14 9.71
C HIS A 72 -11.84 0.21 9.01
N PRO A 73 -12.87 1.08 8.91
CA PRO A 73 -12.72 2.43 8.39
C PRO A 73 -11.72 3.26 9.20
N LEU A 74 -11.06 4.20 8.52
CA LEU A 74 -10.20 5.18 9.16
C LEU A 74 -11.04 6.37 9.60
N GLU A 75 -11.47 6.34 10.87
CA GLU A 75 -12.45 7.28 11.46
C GLU A 75 -12.13 8.78 11.26
N PHE A 76 -10.85 9.14 11.15
CA PHE A 76 -10.42 10.53 10.98
C PHE A 76 -10.15 10.91 9.53
N ALA A 77 -10.31 9.97 8.59
CA ALA A 77 -10.18 10.26 7.17
C ALA A 77 -11.51 10.77 6.63
N SER A 78 -11.43 11.83 5.83
CA SER A 78 -12.61 12.35 5.14
C SER A 78 -13.12 11.34 4.11
N GLU A 79 -14.43 11.22 4.04
CA GLU A 79 -15.10 10.52 2.95
C GLU A 79 -14.77 11.18 1.61
N VAL A 80 -14.45 10.36 0.62
CA VAL A 80 -14.21 10.81 -0.76
C VAL A 80 -15.53 10.69 -1.52
N ARG A 81 -16.08 11.84 -1.90
CA ARG A 81 -17.33 11.91 -2.64
C ARG A 81 -17.15 11.42 -4.07
N ALA A 82 -18.18 10.80 -4.62
CA ALA A 82 -18.24 10.45 -6.03
C ALA A 82 -17.89 11.65 -6.93
N GLY A 83 -16.95 11.45 -7.87
CA GLY A 83 -16.51 12.49 -8.79
C GLY A 83 -15.51 13.52 -8.21
N SER A 84 -14.97 13.30 -7.00
CA SER A 84 -13.86 14.12 -6.48
C SER A 84 -12.63 14.00 -7.38
N ALA A 85 -12.00 15.13 -7.71
CA ALA A 85 -10.75 15.11 -8.49
C ALA A 85 -9.60 14.57 -7.63
N LEU A 86 -8.53 14.07 -8.27
CA LEU A 86 -7.37 13.52 -7.55
C LEU A 86 -6.69 14.57 -6.63
N ASP A 87 -6.74 15.85 -7.01
CA ASP A 87 -6.26 16.98 -6.20
C ASP A 87 -7.16 17.34 -5.00
N ASP A 88 -8.40 16.86 -4.97
CA ASP A 88 -9.33 17.07 -3.84
C ASP A 88 -9.17 16.02 -2.73
N VAL A 89 -8.34 14.99 -2.93
CA VAL A 89 -8.14 13.89 -1.96
C VAL A 89 -6.78 14.06 -1.23
N PRO A 90 -6.76 14.12 0.12
CA PRO A 90 -5.54 14.36 0.91
C PRO A 90 -4.56 13.17 1.04
#